data_AF-A0A967H2X1-F1
#
_entry.id   AF-A0A967H2X1-F1
#
_cell.length_a   1.000
_cell.length_b   1.000
_cell.length_c   1.000
_cell.angle_alpha   90.00
_cell.angle_beta   90.00
_cell.angle_gamma   90.00
#
_symmetry.space_group_name_H-M   'P 1'
#
loop_
_entity.id
_entity.type
_entity.pdbx_description
1 polymer ?
#
loop_
_entity_poly.entity_id
_entity_poly.type
_entity_poly.pdbx_seq_one_letter_code
_entity_poly.pdbx_strand_id
1 'polypeptide(L)'
;MVEHVGQMMRSAKALLTVYPDLNSDLLLAGVLFHDCGKLWENNYPETGFAQTLSLHGEMMGHIPLGIELVNKIWRDLLDSETSDGWLTLDPPSEHVRLHLLHLIASHHGELAFGSPTLPRSPEAFVLHYI
;
A
#
# COMPACT_ATOMS: atom_id res chain seq x y z
N MET A 1 -7.35 11.88 -2.10
CA MET A 1 -6.88 10.47 -2.00
C MET A 1 -7.32 9.63 -3.19
N VAL A 2 -8.62 9.47 -3.48
CA VAL A 2 -9.10 8.65 -4.62
C VAL A 2 -8.52 9.11 -5.96
N GLU A 3 -8.55 10.41 -6.24
CA GLU A 3 -7.96 10.96 -7.48
C GLU A 3 -6.45 10.70 -7.56
N HIS A 4 -5.73 10.85 -6.44
CA HIS A 4 -4.29 10.60 -6.35
C HIS A 4 -3.95 9.12 -6.65
N VAL A 5 -4.61 8.18 -5.97
CA VAL A 5 -4.45 6.74 -6.25
C VAL A 5 -4.84 6.42 -7.69
N GLY A 6 -5.92 7.03 -8.21
CA GLY A 6 -6.34 6.86 -9.60
C GLY A 6 -5.31 7.37 -10.61
N GLN A 7 -4.63 8.47 -10.33
CA GLN A 7 -3.53 9.00 -11.15
C GLN A 7 -2.33 8.06 -11.13
N MET A 8 -1.88 7.64 -9.95
CA MET A 8 -0.78 6.67 -9.82
C MET A 8 -1.10 5.34 -10.50
N MET A 9 -2.34 4.85 -10.42
CA MET A 9 -2.76 3.63 -11.12
C MET A 9 -2.65 3.78 -12.65
N ARG A 10 -2.98 4.95 -13.20
CA ARG A 10 -2.79 5.23 -14.63
C ARG A 10 -1.31 5.26 -15.00
N SER A 11 -0.47 5.89 -14.17
CA SER A 11 0.98 5.91 -14.34
C SER A 11 1.58 4.49 -14.30
N ALA A 12 1.22 3.69 -13.29
CA ALA A 12 1.65 2.31 -13.14
C ALA A 12 1.25 1.47 -14.37
N LYS A 13 0.00 1.59 -14.84
CA LYS A 13 -0.47 0.90 -16.05
C LYS A 13 0.33 1.29 -17.30
N ALA A 14 0.69 2.56 -17.45
CA ALA A 14 1.53 3.01 -18.56
C ALA A 14 2.94 2.40 -18.46
N LEU A 15 3.55 2.40 -17.28
CA LEU A 15 4.88 1.82 -17.06
C LEU A 15 4.91 0.31 -17.31
N LEU A 16 3.84 -0.42 -16.96
CA LEU A 16 3.71 -1.85 -17.22
C LEU A 16 3.75 -2.20 -18.72
N THR A 17 3.44 -1.25 -19.62
CA THR A 17 3.60 -1.46 -21.08
C THR A 17 5.06 -1.40 -21.54
N VAL A 18 5.94 -0.77 -20.75
CA VAL A 18 7.37 -0.59 -21.03
C VAL A 18 8.22 -1.59 -20.24
N TYR A 19 7.79 -1.93 -19.03
CA TYR A 19 8.44 -2.88 -18.13
C TYR A 19 7.54 -4.10 -17.88
N PRO A 20 7.39 -5.01 -18.85
CA PRO A 20 6.45 -6.13 -18.78
C PRO A 20 6.84 -7.19 -17.75
N ASP A 21 8.09 -7.21 -17.30
CA ASP A 21 8.59 -8.16 -16.30
C ASP A 21 8.19 -7.78 -14.86
N LEU A 22 7.63 -6.60 -14.64
CA LEU A 22 7.09 -6.20 -13.34
C LEU A 22 5.83 -6.99 -13.01
N ASN A 23 5.66 -7.35 -11.73
CA ASN A 23 4.42 -7.97 -11.30
C ASN A 23 3.28 -6.92 -11.27
N SER A 24 2.39 -7.01 -12.25
CA SER A 24 1.30 -6.04 -12.42
C SER A 24 0.33 -6.00 -11.25
N ASP A 25 -0.06 -7.17 -10.72
CA ASP A 25 -1.01 -7.27 -9.61
C ASP A 25 -0.42 -6.69 -8.33
N LEU A 26 0.85 -7.00 -8.05
CA LEU A 26 1.55 -6.51 -6.88
C LEU A 26 1.79 -5.00 -6.95
N LEU A 27 2.18 -4.46 -8.11
CA LEU A 27 2.35 -3.02 -8.29
C LEU A 27 1.02 -2.28 -8.11
N LEU A 28 -0.06 -2.76 -8.74
CA LEU A 28 -1.38 -2.13 -8.65
C LEU A 28 -1.96 -2.23 -7.23
N ALA A 29 -1.77 -3.35 -6.54
CA ALA A 29 -2.14 -3.50 -5.13
C ALA A 29 -1.31 -2.56 -4.24
N GLY A 30 0.00 -2.43 -4.49
CA GLY A 30 0.87 -1.46 -3.83
C GLY A 30 0.35 -0.04 -3.98
N VAL A 31 0.05 0.39 -5.21
CA VAL A 31 -0.54 1.71 -5.48
C VAL A 31 -1.86 1.90 -4.74
N LEU A 32 -2.72 0.90 -4.72
CA LEU A 32 -4.01 0.98 -4.04
C LEU A 32 -3.85 1.19 -2.52
N PHE A 33 -2.88 0.53 -1.90
CA PHE A 33 -2.76 0.46 -0.45
C PHE A 33 -1.66 1.32 0.17
N HIS A 34 -0.70 1.85 -0.59
CA HIS A 34 0.47 2.53 -0.01
C HIS A 34 0.10 3.64 0.99
N ASP A 35 -0.95 4.40 0.67
CA ASP A 35 -1.43 5.54 1.44
C ASP A 35 -2.75 5.26 2.20
N CYS A 36 -3.20 4.00 2.28
CA CYS A 36 -4.52 3.68 2.86
C CYS A 36 -4.67 4.10 4.33
N GLY A 37 -3.55 4.15 5.07
CA GLY A 37 -3.53 4.65 6.45
C GLY A 37 -3.92 6.12 6.58
N LYS A 38 -3.87 6.92 5.50
CA LYS A 38 -4.31 8.32 5.49
C LYS A 38 -5.79 8.48 5.86
N LEU A 39 -6.60 7.42 5.68
CA LEU A 39 -8.00 7.38 6.10
C LEU A 39 -8.19 7.42 7.62
N TRP A 40 -7.21 6.94 8.39
CA TRP A 40 -7.22 6.94 9.86
C TRP A 40 -6.25 7.96 10.46
N GLU A 41 -5.26 8.38 9.69
CA GLU A 41 -4.35 9.47 10.06
C GLU A 41 -5.06 10.83 10.03
N ASN A 42 -5.78 11.12 8.95
CA ASN A 42 -6.38 12.43 8.73
C ASN A 42 -7.81 12.47 9.26
N ASN A 43 -8.17 13.59 9.86
CA ASN A 43 -9.52 13.91 10.27
C ASN A 43 -10.02 15.11 9.45
N TYR A 44 -10.99 14.85 8.58
CA TYR A 44 -11.59 15.90 7.75
C TYR A 44 -12.91 16.33 8.39
N PRO A 45 -13.01 17.56 8.93
CA PRO A 45 -14.27 18.07 9.44
C PRO A 45 -15.29 18.17 8.30
N GLU A 46 -16.57 17.97 8.61
CA GLU A 46 -17.66 18.06 7.62
C GLU A 46 -17.71 19.40 6.89
N THR A 47 -17.18 20.45 7.52
CA THR A 47 -17.09 21.79 6.97
C THR A 47 -15.65 22.27 6.90
N GLY A 48 -15.27 22.82 5.75
CA GLY A 48 -13.94 23.37 5.50
C GLY A 48 -12.96 22.38 4.86
N PHE A 49 -11.70 22.81 4.76
CA PHE A 49 -10.60 22.07 4.12
C PHE A 49 -9.43 21.82 5.07
N ALA A 50 -9.66 21.96 6.37
CA ALA A 50 -8.61 21.70 7.36
C ALA A 50 -8.31 20.20 7.39
N GLN A 51 -7.07 19.82 7.07
CA GLN A 51 -6.58 18.47 7.20
C GLN A 51 -5.90 18.34 8.56
N THR A 52 -6.69 18.11 9.61
CA THR A 52 -6.16 17.87 10.95
C THR A 52 -5.79 16.40 11.11
N LEU A 53 -4.89 16.10 12.05
CA LEU A 53 -4.53 14.72 12.37
C LEU A 53 -5.48 14.18 13.45
N SER A 54 -5.82 12.90 13.34
CA SER A 54 -6.43 12.15 14.44
C SER A 54 -5.38 11.86 15.53
N LEU A 55 -5.80 11.47 16.74
CA LEU A 55 -4.85 11.04 17.78
C LEU A 55 -3.96 9.89 17.28
N HIS A 56 -4.52 8.94 16.53
CA HIS A 56 -3.77 7.83 15.96
C HIS A 56 -2.80 8.32 14.88
N GLY A 57 -3.21 9.30 14.07
CA GLY A 57 -2.36 9.93 13.06
C GLY A 57 -1.17 10.67 13.67
N GLU A 58 -1.40 11.51 14.68
CA GLU A 58 -0.35 12.21 15.42
C GLU A 58 0.68 11.25 16.04
N MET A 59 0.22 10.12 16.57
CA MET A 59 1.09 9.18 17.30
C MET A 59 1.80 8.17 16.39
N MET A 60 1.15 7.72 15.32
CA MET A 60 1.63 6.59 14.51
C MET A 60 1.97 6.97 13.07
N GLY A 61 1.31 7.97 12.49
CA GLY A 61 1.38 8.28 11.06
C GLY A 61 0.70 7.23 10.17
N HIS A 62 0.54 7.52 8.88
CA HIS A 62 -0.21 6.65 7.96
C HIS A 62 0.49 5.33 7.63
N ILE A 63 1.82 5.25 7.61
CA ILE A 63 2.52 4.01 7.21
C ILE A 63 2.22 2.85 8.18
N PRO A 64 2.45 2.98 9.51
CA PRO A 64 2.10 1.91 10.43
C PRO A 64 0.60 1.59 10.44
N LEU A 65 -0.26 2.60 10.34
CA LEU A 65 -1.72 2.42 10.26
C LEU A 65 -2.13 1.63 9.01
N GLY A 66 -1.52 1.91 7.85
CA GLY A 66 -1.77 1.19 6.60
C GLY A 66 -1.29 -0.26 6.67
N ILE A 67 -0.11 -0.51 7.26
CA ILE A 67 0.42 -1.86 7.50
C ILE A 67 -0.51 -2.66 8.41
N GLU A 68 -1.03 -2.05 9.48
CA GLU A 68 -1.99 -2.71 10.38
C GLU A 68 -3.29 -3.08 9.66
N LEU A 69 -3.86 -2.12 8.91
CA LEU A 69 -5.09 -2.34 8.14
C LEU A 69 -4.94 -3.49 7.16
N VAL A 70 -3.89 -3.48 6.33
CA VAL A 70 -3.68 -4.51 5.31
C VAL A 70 -3.44 -5.87 5.96
N ASN A 71 -2.70 -5.93 7.06
CA ASN A 71 -2.55 -7.17 7.83
C ASN A 71 -3.87 -7.70 8.39
N LYS A 72 -4.73 -6.81 8.89
CA LYS A 72 -6.05 -7.19 9.38
C LYS A 72 -6.90 -7.76 8.24
N ILE A 73 -7.03 -7.03 7.14
CA ILE A 73 -7.79 -7.48 5.96
C ILE A 73 -7.27 -8.83 5.47
N TRP A 74 -5.95 -9.02 5.43
CA TRP A 74 -5.36 -10.28 4.99
C TRP A 74 -5.75 -11.46 5.89
N ARG A 75 -5.69 -11.28 7.21
CA ARG A 75 -6.10 -12.33 8.17
C ARG A 75 -7.59 -12.63 8.06
N ASP A 76 -8.43 -11.60 8.01
CA ASP A 76 -9.88 -11.75 7.86
C ASP A 76 -10.21 -12.54 6.57
N LEU A 77 -9.40 -12.37 5.52
CA LEU A 77 -9.54 -13.12 4.27
C LEU A 77 -9.08 -14.57 4.36
N LEU A 78 -7.97 -14.84 5.05
CA LEU A 78 -7.49 -16.21 5.28
C LEU A 78 -8.44 -17.02 6.17
N ASP A 79 -9.14 -16.36 7.10
CA ASP A 79 -10.12 -16.99 7.99
C ASP A 79 -11.48 -17.24 7.29
N SER A 80 -11.66 -16.75 6.06
CA SER A 80 -12.91 -16.90 5.30
C SER A 80 -13.02 -18.26 4.60
N GLU A 81 -14.25 -18.72 4.33
CA GLU A 81 -14.52 -20.01 3.67
C GLU A 81 -13.94 -20.13 2.25
N THR A 82 -13.48 -19.03 1.65
CA THR A 82 -12.92 -19.01 0.29
C THR A 82 -11.39 -19.08 0.26
N SER A 83 -10.72 -19.17 1.41
CA SER A 83 -9.26 -19.11 1.51
C SER A 83 -8.53 -20.36 0.98
N ASP A 84 -9.18 -21.52 0.97
CA ASP A 84 -8.60 -22.79 0.50
C ASP A 84 -8.00 -22.70 -0.90
N GLY A 85 -8.66 -21.97 -1.81
CA GLY A 85 -8.18 -21.77 -3.17
C GLY A 85 -6.85 -21.01 -3.24
N TRP A 86 -6.56 -20.17 -2.26
CA TRP A 86 -5.41 -19.26 -2.26
C TRP A 86 -4.17 -19.91 -1.68
N LEU A 87 -4.34 -20.92 -0.82
CA LEU A 87 -3.26 -21.69 -0.21
C LEU A 87 -2.44 -22.50 -1.23
N THR A 88 -2.99 -22.67 -2.44
CA THR A 88 -2.35 -23.42 -3.54
C THR A 88 -1.70 -22.52 -4.60
N LEU A 89 -1.80 -21.19 -4.46
CA LEU A 89 -1.21 -20.25 -5.39
C LEU A 89 0.31 -20.12 -5.19
N ASP A 90 1.01 -19.83 -6.29
CA ASP A 90 2.43 -19.50 -6.32
C ASP A 90 2.62 -18.06 -6.84
N PRO A 91 3.42 -17.20 -6.17
CA PRO A 91 4.14 -17.47 -4.92
C PRO A 91 3.20 -17.66 -3.71
N PRO A 92 3.66 -18.32 -2.64
CA PRO A 92 2.86 -18.53 -1.44
C PRO A 92 2.23 -17.25 -0.91
N SER A 93 0.98 -17.35 -0.44
CA SER A 93 0.19 -16.23 0.09
C SER A 93 0.98 -15.34 1.08
N GLU A 94 1.72 -15.94 2.02
CA GLU A 94 2.54 -15.18 2.96
C GLU A 94 3.68 -14.37 2.32
N HIS A 95 4.26 -14.84 1.21
CA HIS A 95 5.27 -14.08 0.46
C HIS A 95 4.63 -12.87 -0.24
N VAL A 96 3.44 -13.05 -0.82
CA VAL A 96 2.67 -11.95 -1.42
C VAL A 96 2.31 -10.91 -0.36
N ARG A 97 1.84 -11.35 0.81
CA ARG A 97 1.55 -10.48 1.96
C ARG A 97 2.78 -9.65 2.34
N LEU A 98 3.92 -10.31 2.54
CA LEU A 98 5.16 -9.64 2.93
C LEU A 98 5.58 -8.58 1.89
N HIS A 99 5.51 -8.92 0.60
CA HIS A 99 5.81 -7.98 -0.47
C HIS A 99 4.87 -6.77 -0.47
N LEU A 100 3.57 -6.97 -0.29
CA LEU A 100 2.61 -5.87 -0.21
C LEU A 100 2.89 -4.96 1.00
N LEU A 101 3.20 -5.54 2.16
CA LEU A 101 3.59 -4.75 3.34
C LEU A 101 4.89 -3.98 3.11
N HIS A 102 5.86 -4.59 2.41
CA HIS A 102 7.10 -3.91 2.02
C HIS A 102 6.84 -2.72 1.11
N LEU A 103 5.92 -2.84 0.14
CA LEU A 103 5.51 -1.71 -0.71
C LEU A 103 4.96 -0.56 0.13
N ILE A 104 4.07 -0.84 1.08
CA ILE A 104 3.54 0.17 2.00
C ILE A 104 4.65 0.75 2.89
N ALA A 105 5.57 -0.06 3.40
CA ALA A 105 6.65 0.42 4.27
C ALA A 105 7.71 1.26 3.54
N SER A 106 7.91 1.03 2.25
CA SER A 106 9.01 1.64 1.48
C SER A 106 8.60 2.71 0.47
N HIS A 107 7.31 3.02 0.34
CA HIS A 107 6.83 3.91 -0.74
C HIS A 107 7.35 5.35 -0.66
N HIS A 108 7.75 5.86 0.51
CA HIS A 108 8.43 7.15 0.60
C HIS A 108 9.88 7.09 0.09
N GLY A 109 10.43 5.91 -0.19
CA GLY A 109 11.70 5.71 -0.90
C GLY A 109 12.96 5.91 -0.06
N GLU A 110 12.94 6.87 0.86
CA GLU A 110 14.09 7.24 1.67
C GLU A 110 13.74 7.27 3.17
N LEU A 111 14.70 6.90 4.02
CA LEU A 111 14.56 7.02 5.47
C LEU A 111 14.31 8.47 5.89
N ALA A 112 14.92 9.43 5.18
CA ALA A 112 14.74 10.87 5.44
C ALA A 112 13.31 11.36 5.15
N PHE A 113 12.56 10.65 4.29
CA PHE A 113 11.16 10.95 4.01
C PHE A 113 10.20 10.19 4.93
N GLY A 114 10.71 9.50 5.97
CA GLY A 114 9.88 8.82 6.97
C GLY A 114 9.53 7.37 6.62
N SER A 115 10.10 6.79 5.56
CA SER A 115 9.93 5.38 5.26
C SER A 115 10.66 4.51 6.30
N PRO A 116 9.99 3.51 6.93
CA PRO A 116 10.65 2.59 7.86
C PRO A 116 11.72 1.69 7.22
N THR A 117 11.62 1.46 5.91
CA THR A 117 12.58 0.67 5.13
C THR A 117 12.71 1.23 3.71
N LEU A 118 13.82 0.93 3.04
CA LEU A 118 14.09 1.38 1.67
C LEU A 118 13.45 0.41 0.65
N PRO A 119 13.13 0.85 -0.59
CA PRO A 119 12.71 -0.03 -1.66
C PRO A 119 13.71 -1.16 -1.91
N ARG A 120 13.23 -2.40 -2.03
CA ARG A 120 14.04 -3.61 -2.23
C ARG A 120 13.53 -4.51 -3.38
N SER A 121 12.45 -4.13 -4.06
CA SER A 121 11.95 -4.80 -5.26
C SER A 121 11.76 -3.79 -6.40
N PRO A 122 11.73 -4.24 -7.67
CA PRO A 122 11.41 -3.38 -8.81
C PRO A 122 10.08 -2.65 -8.64
N GLU A 123 9.04 -3.33 -8.15
CA GLU A 123 7.72 -2.73 -7.88
C GLU A 123 7.80 -1.66 -6.80
N ALA A 124 8.64 -1.84 -5.77
CA ALA A 124 8.83 -0.84 -4.71
C ALA A 124 9.49 0.43 -5.24
N PHE A 125 10.50 0.28 -6.12
CA PHE A 125 11.11 1.44 -6.78
C PHE A 125 10.11 2.14 -7.68
N VAL A 126 9.37 1.39 -8.51
CA VAL A 126 8.36 1.98 -9.40
C VAL A 126 7.30 2.71 -8.61
N LEU A 127 6.75 2.09 -7.54
CA LEU A 127 5.76 2.72 -6.67
C LEU A 127 6.24 4.03 -6.06
N HIS A 128 7.51 4.10 -5.65
CA HIS A 128 8.08 5.32 -5.09
C HIS A 128 8.17 6.46 -6.12
N TYR A 129 8.40 6.15 -7.40
CA TYR A 129 8.63 7.15 -8.46
C TYR A 129 7.38 7.56 -9.25
N ILE A 130 6.21 6.96 -8.99
CA ILE A 130 4.93 7.33 -9.61
C ILE A 130 4.07 8.20 -8.70
#